data_AF-A0A137NQC2-F1
#
_entry.id   AF-A0A137NQC2-F1
#
_cell.length_a   1.000
_cell.length_b   1.000
_cell.length_c   1.000
_cell.angle_alpha   90.00
_cell.angle_beta   90.00
_cell.angle_gamma   90.00
#
_symmetry.space_group_name_H-M   'P 1'
#
loop_
_entity.id
_entity.type
_entity.pdbx_description
1 polymer ?
#
loop_
_entity_poly.entity_id
_entity_poly.type
_entity_poly.pdbx_seq_one_letter_code
_entity_poly.pdbx_strand_id
1 'polypeptide(L)'
;MIIWLLVAFILYLLLWGQILYHVLNNNINVSIIEIFCLASKKPACKPFYLTILICTTATYIITIISYISIIVFSCKQCLKQLDLNLDKSTVYRECRTIIFKSLFFLIPYMLIYSGRIYCWFYELITGEARTWTMEYISIIQQSTCVVVNCLTVLYMNNDINKDFVGIIVKFKQVVRW
;
A
#
# COMPACT_ATOMS: atom_id res chain seq x y z
N MET A 1 7.60 3.50 -19.42
CA MET A 1 7.15 2.27 -18.73
C MET A 1 8.29 1.27 -18.52
N ILE A 2 9.04 0.90 -19.57
CA ILE A 2 10.14 -0.09 -19.50
C ILE A 2 11.23 0.28 -18.47
N ILE A 3 11.66 1.55 -18.42
CA ILE A 3 12.67 2.01 -17.47
C ILE A 3 12.23 1.77 -16.01
N TRP A 4 10.96 2.07 -15.68
CA TRP A 4 10.43 1.87 -14.34
C TRP A 4 10.31 0.38 -13.96
N LEU A 5 9.96 -0.47 -14.93
CA LEU A 5 9.95 -1.92 -14.73
C LEU A 5 11.35 -2.47 -14.47
N LEU A 6 12.36 -1.98 -15.19
CA LEU A 6 13.76 -2.35 -14.96
C LEU A 6 14.25 -1.92 -13.58
N VAL A 7 13.96 -0.68 -13.17
CA VAL A 7 14.32 -0.18 -11.83
C VAL A 7 13.65 -1.03 -10.74
N ALA A 8 12.35 -1.33 -10.88
CA ALA A 8 11.64 -2.17 -9.94
C ALA A 8 12.23 -3.59 -9.85
N PHE A 9 12.58 -4.18 -11.00
CA PHE A 9 13.19 -5.52 -11.07
C PHE A 9 14.57 -5.56 -10.40
N ILE A 10 15.42 -4.54 -10.64
CA ILE A 10 16.74 -4.45 -10.00
C ILE A 10 16.61 -4.31 -8.48
N LEU A 11 15.72 -3.44 -8.00
CA LEU A 11 15.47 -3.27 -6.56
C LEU A 11 14.95 -4.57 -5.93
N TYR A 12 14.07 -5.27 -6.63
CA TYR A 12 13.57 -6.58 -6.20
C TYR A 12 14.70 -7.60 -6.07
N LEU A 13 15.55 -7.74 -7.09
CA LEU A 13 16.69 -8.66 -7.04
C LEU A 13 17.68 -8.30 -5.92
N LEU A 14 17.91 -7.01 -5.67
CA LEU A 14 18.78 -6.54 -4.59
C LEU A 14 18.23 -6.93 -3.21
N LEU A 15 16.92 -6.75 -2.99
CA LEU A 15 16.23 -7.18 -1.77
C LEU A 15 16.34 -8.68 -1.56
N TRP A 16 16.08 -9.49 -2.60
CA TRP A 16 16.21 -10.94 -2.51
C TRP A 16 17.64 -11.41 -2.27
N GLY A 17 18.62 -10.78 -2.94
CA GLY A 17 20.03 -11.07 -2.72
C GLY A 17 20.45 -10.80 -1.27
N GLN A 18 19.98 -9.72 -0.67
CA GLN A 18 20.25 -9.42 0.73
C GLN A 18 19.57 -10.42 1.68
N ILE A 19 18.30 -10.79 1.43
CA ILE A 19 17.61 -11.82 2.22
C ILE A 19 18.40 -13.14 2.18
N LEU A 20 18.78 -13.59 0.98
CA LEU A 20 19.54 -14.83 0.80
C LEU A 20 20.87 -14.78 1.56
N TYR A 21 21.60 -13.66 1.47
CA TYR A 21 22.84 -13.45 2.23
C TYR A 21 22.63 -13.57 3.75
N HIS A 22 21.52 -13.04 4.29
CA HIS A 22 21.22 -13.14 5.72
C HIS A 22 20.75 -14.53 6.15
N VAL A 23 20.03 -15.26 5.30
CA VAL A 23 19.68 -16.67 5.53
C VAL A 23 20.94 -17.52 5.62
N LEU A 24 21.85 -17.39 4.65
CA LEU A 24 23.11 -18.17 4.60
C LEU A 24 24.00 -17.94 5.82
N ASN A 25 23.91 -16.77 6.45
CA ASN A 25 24.71 -16.42 7.62
C ASN A 25 24.02 -16.66 8.98
N ASN A 26 22.87 -17.36 9.02
CA ASN A 26 22.09 -17.62 10.24
C ASN A 26 21.82 -16.33 11.06
N ASN A 27 21.47 -15.27 10.33
CA ASN A 27 21.20 -13.94 10.86
C ASN A 27 19.69 -13.66 10.98
N ILE A 28 18.85 -14.61 10.57
CA ILE A 28 17.39 -14.53 10.61
C ILE A 28 16.87 -15.53 11.64
N ASN A 29 16.03 -15.07 12.55
CA ASN A 29 15.28 -15.89 13.49
C ASN A 29 13.83 -15.99 13.01
N VAL A 30 13.22 -17.16 13.07
CA VAL A 30 11.79 -17.29 12.75
C VAL A 30 10.98 -16.76 13.94
N SER A 31 9.84 -16.13 13.67
CA SER A 31 8.88 -15.73 14.69
C SER A 31 8.30 -16.95 15.41
N ILE A 32 7.74 -16.75 16.60
CA ILE A 32 7.20 -17.85 17.43
C ILE A 32 6.07 -18.62 16.73
N ILE A 33 5.34 -17.97 15.82
CA ILE A 33 4.28 -18.61 15.02
C ILE A 33 4.85 -19.27 13.76
N GLU A 34 6.17 -19.16 13.52
CA GLU A 34 6.88 -19.66 12.33
C GLU A 34 6.45 -19.06 10.99
N ILE A 35 5.53 -18.09 10.99
CA ILE A 35 4.99 -17.47 9.77
C ILE A 35 5.93 -16.37 9.23
N PHE A 36 6.74 -15.76 10.10
CA PHE A 36 7.52 -14.57 9.73
C PHE A 36 9.00 -14.69 10.08
N CYS A 37 9.86 -14.23 9.17
CA CYS A 37 11.29 -14.09 9.41
C CYS A 37 11.59 -12.77 10.13
N LEU A 38 12.22 -12.85 11.30
CA LEU A 38 12.70 -11.72 12.09
C LEU A 38 14.21 -11.60 11.96
N ALA A 39 14.71 -10.38 11.77
CA ALA A 39 16.14 -10.14 11.81
C ALA A 39 16.65 -10.36 13.25
N SER A 40 17.72 -11.13 13.41
CA SER A 40 18.39 -11.29 14.69
C SER A 40 19.02 -9.95 15.12
N LYS A 41 19.13 -9.67 16.43
CA LYS A 41 19.75 -8.44 16.99
C LYS A 41 21.26 -8.30 16.68
N LYS A 42 21.81 -9.12 15.79
CA LYS A 42 23.22 -9.12 15.41
C LYS A 42 23.57 -7.86 14.60
N PRO A 43 24.76 -7.26 14.81
CA PRO A 43 25.19 -6.06 14.08
C PRO A 43 25.26 -6.25 12.56
N ALA A 44 25.49 -7.48 12.08
CA ALA A 44 25.47 -7.82 10.66
C ALA A 44 24.11 -7.56 9.98
N CYS A 45 22.99 -7.57 10.72
CA CYS A 45 21.65 -7.33 10.20
C CYS A 45 21.30 -5.83 10.03
N LYS A 46 22.06 -4.93 10.67
CA LYS A 46 21.81 -3.48 10.67
C LYS A 46 21.81 -2.83 9.27
N PRO A 47 22.75 -3.12 8.35
CA PRO A 47 22.74 -2.51 7.02
C PRO A 47 21.52 -2.92 6.18
N PHE A 48 21.09 -4.18 6.25
CA PHE A 48 19.89 -4.66 5.56
C PHE A 48 18.62 -3.98 6.07
N TYR A 49 18.50 -3.83 7.39
CA TYR A 49 17.40 -3.13 8.00
C TYR A 49 17.33 -1.66 7.54
N LEU A 50 18.48 -1.00 7.44
CA LEU A 50 18.57 0.38 6.95
C LEU A 50 18.16 0.51 5.47
N THR A 51 18.60 -0.40 4.60
CA THR A 51 18.20 -0.40 3.18
C THR A 51 16.69 -0.56 3.02
N ILE A 52 16.09 -1.54 3.70
CA ILE A 52 14.64 -1.77 3.66
C ILE A 52 13.87 -0.56 4.16
N LEU A 53 14.31 0.01 5.29
CA LEU A 53 13.69 1.19 5.88
C LEU A 53 13.68 2.37 4.90
N ILE A 54 14.83 2.68 4.30
CA ILE A 54 14.97 3.79 3.35
C ILE A 54 14.11 3.53 2.12
N CYS A 55 14.22 2.36 1.49
CA CYS A 55 13.48 2.04 0.28
C CYS A 55 11.96 2.09 0.51
N THR A 56 11.49 1.52 1.61
CA THR A 56 10.05 1.48 1.90
C THR A 56 9.51 2.85 2.27
N THR A 57 10.24 3.63 3.08
CA THR A 57 9.85 4.99 3.44
C THR A 57 9.84 5.91 2.22
N ALA A 58 10.85 5.82 1.35
CA ALA A 58 10.89 6.56 0.10
C ALA A 58 9.71 6.20 -0.80
N THR A 59 9.43 4.90 -0.96
CA THR A 59 8.30 4.41 -1.77
C THR A 59 6.96 4.91 -1.22
N TYR A 60 6.79 4.89 0.10
CA TYR A 60 5.60 5.40 0.78
C TYR A 60 5.38 6.89 0.51
N ILE A 61 6.41 7.71 0.71
CA ILE A 61 6.35 9.17 0.50
C ILE A 61 6.09 9.48 -0.98
N ILE A 62 6.82 8.84 -1.90
CA ILE A 62 6.65 9.04 -3.34
C ILE A 62 5.23 8.67 -3.78
N THR A 63 4.67 7.59 -3.25
CA THR A 63 3.29 7.17 -3.57
C THR A 63 2.29 8.23 -3.13
N ILE A 64 2.41 8.76 -1.90
CA ILE A 64 1.54 9.84 -1.40
C ILE A 64 1.65 11.08 -2.28
N ILE A 65 2.86 11.54 -2.59
CA ILE A 65 3.10 12.71 -3.45
C ILE A 65 2.48 12.49 -4.83
N SER A 66 2.62 11.29 -5.38
CA SER A 66 2.07 10.93 -6.69
C SER A 66 0.55 11.01 -6.70
N TYR A 67 -0.14 10.43 -5.70
CA TYR A 67 -1.60 10.52 -5.59
C TYR A 67 -2.09 11.96 -5.38
N ILE A 68 -1.41 12.74 -4.54
CA ILE A 68 -1.74 14.17 -4.36
C ILE A 68 -1.58 14.93 -5.67
N SER A 69 -0.50 14.66 -6.41
CA SER A 69 -0.23 15.29 -7.71
C SER A 69 -1.29 14.92 -8.76
N ILE A 70 -1.74 13.65 -8.79
CA ILE A 70 -2.84 13.20 -9.64
C ILE A 70 -4.13 13.95 -9.29
N ILE A 71 -4.45 14.11 -8.00
CA ILE A 71 -5.63 14.86 -7.55
C ILE A 71 -5.54 16.32 -8.02
N VAL A 72 -4.43 17.00 -7.74
CA VAL A 72 -4.24 18.41 -8.11
C VAL A 72 -4.33 18.61 -9.61
N PHE A 73 -3.69 17.74 -10.40
CA PHE A 73 -3.72 17.84 -11.86
C PHE A 73 -5.13 17.58 -12.41
N SER A 74 -5.82 16.55 -11.90
CA SER A 74 -7.18 16.22 -12.33
C SER A 74 -8.18 17.33 -11.98
N CYS A 75 -8.06 17.93 -10.79
CA CYS A 75 -8.87 19.08 -10.39
C CYS A 75 -8.61 20.28 -11.31
N LYS A 76 -7.34 20.58 -11.64
CA LYS A 76 -7.01 21.65 -12.59
C LYS A 76 -7.60 21.38 -13.97
N GLN A 77 -7.56 20.14 -14.44
CA GLN A 77 -8.14 19.75 -15.72
C GLN A 77 -9.66 19.91 -15.73
N CYS A 78 -10.37 19.51 -14.67
CA CYS A 78 -11.81 19.75 -14.53
C CYS A 78 -12.13 21.25 -14.49
N LEU A 79 -11.38 22.05 -13.74
CA LEU A 79 -11.64 23.49 -13.68
C LEU A 79 -11.43 24.18 -15.03
N LYS A 80 -10.46 23.73 -15.84
CA LYS A 80 -10.27 24.24 -17.21
C LYS A 80 -11.47 23.95 -18.13
N GLN A 81 -12.33 22.99 -17.80
CA GLN A 81 -13.58 22.76 -18.55
C GLN A 81 -14.62 23.87 -18.32
N LEU A 82 -14.51 24.65 -17.23
CA LEU A 82 -15.36 25.84 -17.01
C LEU A 82 -15.10 26.91 -18.07
N ASP A 83 -13.86 27.02 -18.57
CA ASP A 83 -13.48 27.95 -19.63
C ASP A 83 -14.15 27.59 -20.98
N LEU A 84 -14.67 26.37 -21.12
CA LEU A 84 -15.40 25.89 -22.30
C LEU A 84 -16.92 26.09 -22.19
N ASN A 85 -17.39 26.95 -21.26
CA ASN A 85 -18.81 27.22 -21.00
C ASN A 85 -19.65 25.98 -20.61
N LEU A 86 -19.03 24.95 -20.04
CA LEU A 86 -19.76 23.84 -19.44
C LEU A 86 -20.46 24.28 -18.16
N ASP A 87 -21.61 23.66 -17.87
CA ASP A 87 -22.38 23.96 -16.68
C ASP A 87 -21.55 23.75 -15.41
N LYS A 88 -21.48 24.79 -14.58
CA LYS A 88 -20.67 24.82 -13.36
C LYS A 88 -21.05 23.68 -12.42
N SER A 89 -22.35 23.38 -12.30
CA SER A 89 -22.84 22.35 -11.37
C SER A 89 -22.31 20.96 -11.73
N THR A 90 -22.23 20.68 -13.03
CA THR A 90 -21.72 19.41 -13.56
C THR A 90 -20.22 19.27 -13.32
N VAL A 91 -19.43 20.31 -13.61
CA VAL A 91 -17.97 20.30 -13.42
C VAL A 91 -17.58 20.11 -11.95
N TYR A 92 -18.24 20.79 -11.01
CA TYR A 92 -17.96 20.62 -9.58
C TYR A 92 -18.32 19.21 -9.08
N ARG A 93 -19.40 18.61 -9.59
CA ARG A 93 -19.79 17.23 -9.24
C ARG A 93 -18.75 16.22 -9.72
N GLU A 94 -18.24 16.38 -10.93
CA GLU A 94 -17.18 15.52 -11.47
C GLU A 94 -15.88 15.68 -10.69
N CYS A 95 -15.46 16.92 -10.43
CA CYS A 95 -14.28 17.22 -9.62
C CYS A 95 -14.35 16.58 -8.23
N ARG A 96 -15.49 16.70 -7.53
CA ARG A 96 -15.72 16.06 -6.23
C ARG A 96 -15.62 14.54 -6.32
N THR A 97 -16.16 13.95 -7.38
CA THR A 97 -16.10 12.50 -7.60
C THR A 97 -14.65 12.04 -7.78
N ILE A 98 -13.84 12.76 -8.56
CA ILE A 98 -12.42 12.42 -8.76
C ILE A 98 -11.64 12.51 -7.46
N ILE A 99 -11.83 13.59 -6.68
CA ILE A 99 -11.20 13.76 -5.37
C ILE A 99 -11.57 12.58 -4.46
N PHE A 100 -12.86 12.26 -4.37
CA PHE A 100 -13.34 11.19 -3.49
C PHE A 100 -12.78 9.82 -3.90
N LYS A 101 -12.81 9.50 -5.19
CA LYS A 101 -12.23 8.24 -5.71
C LYS A 101 -10.74 8.16 -5.38
N SER A 102 -9.98 9.23 -5.59
CA SER A 102 -8.54 9.25 -5.34
C SER A 102 -8.20 9.12 -3.85
N LEU A 103 -8.95 9.81 -2.98
CA LEU A 103 -8.82 9.70 -1.53
C LEU A 103 -9.21 8.30 -1.02
N PHE A 104 -10.18 7.66 -1.65
CA PHE A 104 -10.58 6.28 -1.33
C PHE A 104 -9.44 5.27 -1.55
N PHE A 105 -8.48 5.56 -2.43
CA PHE A 105 -7.26 4.73 -2.58
C PHE A 105 -6.14 5.17 -1.65
N LEU A 106 -5.94 6.49 -1.54
CA LEU A 106 -4.82 7.04 -0.78
C LEU A 106 -4.94 6.78 0.73
N ILE A 107 -6.13 6.94 1.31
CA ILE A 107 -6.32 6.79 2.77
C ILE A 107 -6.08 5.35 3.24
N PRO A 108 -6.70 4.32 2.63
CA PRO A 108 -6.41 2.93 3.00
C PRO A 108 -4.94 2.57 2.78
N TYR A 109 -4.33 3.02 1.69
CA TYR A 109 -2.89 2.84 1.47
C TYR A 109 -2.07 3.39 2.65
N MET A 110 -2.31 4.63 3.06
CA MET A 110 -1.61 5.24 4.19
C MET A 110 -1.80 4.44 5.48
N LEU A 111 -3.03 4.02 5.77
CA LEU A 111 -3.35 3.25 6.98
C LEU A 111 -2.67 1.87 7.01
N ILE A 112 -2.73 1.13 5.89
CA ILE A 112 -2.13 -0.21 5.75
C ILE A 112 -0.63 -0.19 6.04
N TYR A 113 0.08 0.80 5.50
CA TYR A 113 1.55 0.87 5.61
C TYR A 113 2.03 1.64 6.85
N SER A 114 1.16 2.41 7.50
CA SER A 114 1.51 3.22 8.69
C SER A 114 2.09 2.40 9.84
N GLY A 115 1.54 1.22 10.13
CA GLY A 115 2.01 0.39 11.26
C GLY A 115 3.45 -0.07 11.10
N ARG A 116 3.85 -0.46 9.89
CA ARG A 116 5.24 -0.86 9.61
C ARG A 116 6.20 0.32 9.70
N ILE A 117 5.80 1.45 9.14
CA ILE A 117 6.59 2.69 9.21
C ILE A 117 6.79 3.10 10.68
N TYR A 118 5.73 3.08 11.48
CA TYR A 118 5.80 3.38 12.91
C TYR A 118 6.76 2.45 13.65
N CYS A 119 6.66 1.13 13.42
CA CYS A 119 7.56 0.16 14.04
C CYS A 119 9.02 0.47 13.73
N TRP A 120 9.33 0.84 12.49
CA TRP A 120 10.72 1.10 12.14
C TRP A 120 11.26 2.42 12.68
N PHE A 121 10.44 3.48 12.67
CA PHE A 121 10.82 4.75 13.29
C PHE A 121 10.99 4.61 14.81
N TYR A 122 10.17 3.78 15.45
CA TYR A 122 10.34 3.45 16.87
C TYR A 122 11.72 2.84 17.13
N GLU A 123 12.12 1.80 16.39
CA GLU A 123 13.43 1.15 16.56
C GLU A 123 14.58 2.11 16.23
N LEU A 124 14.41 3.01 15.25
CA LEU A 124 15.42 3.99 14.86
C LEU A 124 15.62 5.08 15.94
N ILE A 125 14.52 5.60 16.50
CA ILE A 125 14.57 6.72 17.45
C ILE A 125 14.98 6.24 18.84
N THR A 126 14.40 5.12 19.29
CA THR A 126 14.64 4.60 20.65
C THR A 126 15.89 3.74 20.74
N GLY A 127 16.32 3.12 19.63
CA GLY A 127 17.35 2.09 19.64
C GLY A 127 16.92 0.77 20.29
N GLU A 128 15.69 0.70 20.81
CA GLU A 128 15.10 -0.47 21.43
C GLU A 128 14.44 -1.37 20.40
N ALA A 129 14.37 -2.66 20.70
CA ALA A 129 13.66 -3.61 19.85
C ALA A 129 12.15 -3.39 19.96
N ARG A 130 11.44 -3.44 18.83
CA ARG A 130 9.98 -3.33 18.82
C ARG A 130 9.32 -4.45 19.61
N THR A 131 8.18 -4.12 20.22
CA THR A 131 7.39 -5.10 20.98
C THR A 131 6.63 -6.05 20.06
N TRP A 132 6.29 -7.25 20.56
CA TRP A 132 5.49 -8.23 19.83
C TRP A 132 4.12 -7.67 19.41
N THR A 133 3.48 -6.89 20.27
CA THR A 133 2.18 -6.26 19.99
C THR A 133 2.27 -5.32 18.79
N MET A 134 3.33 -4.51 18.71
CA MET A 134 3.57 -3.62 17.56
C MET A 134 3.76 -4.42 16.26
N GLU A 135 4.54 -5.50 16.31
CA GLU A 135 4.77 -6.38 15.17
C GLU A 135 3.45 -6.98 14.65
N TYR A 136 2.64 -7.58 15.53
CA TYR A 136 1.37 -8.20 15.14
C TYR A 136 0.38 -7.19 14.53
N ILE A 137 0.22 -6.02 15.15
CA ILE A 137 -0.66 -4.98 14.61
C ILE A 137 -0.19 -4.56 13.22
N SER A 138 1.12 -4.35 13.04
CA SER A 138 1.69 -3.95 11.74
C SER A 138 1.46 -5.02 10.65
N ILE A 139 1.57 -6.30 11.00
CA ILE A 139 1.34 -7.43 10.09
C ILE A 139 -0.14 -7.54 9.73
N ILE A 140 -1.03 -7.42 10.71
CA ILE A 140 -2.48 -7.49 10.47
C ILE A 140 -2.89 -6.35 9.53
N GLN A 141 -2.46 -5.12 9.82
CA GLN A 141 -2.69 -3.96 8.95
C GLN A 141 -2.17 -4.21 7.54
N GLN A 142 -0.93 -4.71 7.40
CA GLN A 142 -0.37 -5.01 6.09
C GLN A 142 -1.14 -6.11 5.36
N SER A 143 -1.62 -7.13 6.07
CA SER A 143 -2.40 -8.22 5.49
C SER A 143 -3.77 -7.76 4.96
N THR A 144 -4.34 -6.69 5.54
CA THR A 144 -5.58 -6.09 5.00
C THR A 144 -5.41 -5.48 3.60
N CYS A 145 -4.18 -5.31 3.11
CA CYS A 145 -3.93 -4.81 1.75
C CYS A 145 -4.60 -5.66 0.67
N VAL A 146 -4.68 -6.97 0.85
CA VAL A 146 -5.31 -7.87 -0.12
C VAL A 146 -6.80 -7.54 -0.26
N VAL A 147 -7.49 -7.38 0.87
CA VAL A 147 -8.92 -7.03 0.92
C VAL A 147 -9.14 -5.65 0.29
N VAL A 148 -8.35 -4.65 0.69
CA VAL A 148 -8.47 -3.29 0.16
C VAL A 148 -8.19 -3.22 -1.34
N ASN A 149 -7.21 -3.99 -1.84
CA ASN A 149 -6.91 -4.06 -3.27
C ASN A 149 -8.05 -4.73 -4.06
N CYS A 150 -8.65 -5.80 -3.55
CA CYS A 150 -9.82 -6.41 -4.17
C CYS A 150 -11.02 -5.45 -4.21
N LEU A 151 -11.31 -4.77 -3.08
CA LEU A 151 -12.36 -3.75 -3.01
C LEU A 151 -12.10 -2.58 -3.98
N THR A 152 -10.84 -2.20 -4.14
CA THR A 152 -10.41 -1.17 -5.08
C THR A 152 -10.75 -1.56 -6.52
N VAL A 153 -10.43 -2.78 -6.94
CA VAL A 153 -10.74 -3.28 -8.29
C VAL A 153 -12.26 -3.33 -8.52
N LEU A 154 -13.00 -3.86 -7.55
CA LEU A 154 -14.47 -3.90 -7.59
C LEU A 154 -15.08 -2.50 -7.68
N TYR A 155 -14.50 -1.52 -6.99
CA TYR A 155 -15.00 -0.15 -7.02
C TYR A 155 -14.65 0.59 -8.32
N MET A 156 -13.50 0.32 -8.92
CA MET A 156 -13.08 0.97 -10.17
C MET A 156 -13.79 0.43 -11.40
N ASN A 157 -14.04 -0.88 -11.43
CA ASN A 157 -14.63 -1.54 -12.59
C ASN A 157 -16.13 -1.81 -12.37
N ASN A 158 -16.95 -0.91 -12.90
CA ASN A 158 -18.41 -0.99 -12.79
C ASN A 158 -18.99 -2.29 -13.38
N ASP A 159 -18.34 -2.88 -14.39
CA ASP A 159 -18.84 -4.09 -15.02
C ASP A 159 -18.58 -5.30 -14.11
N ILE A 160 -17.36 -5.42 -13.57
CA ILE A 160 -17.03 -6.45 -12.57
C ILE A 160 -17.91 -6.29 -11.32
N ASN A 161 -18.19 -5.06 -10.88
CA ASN A 161 -19.06 -4.81 -9.74
C ASN A 161 -20.48 -5.33 -9.98
N LYS A 162 -21.07 -5.06 -11.15
CA LYS A 162 -22.40 -5.55 -11.53
C LYS A 162 -22.45 -7.07 -11.52
N ASP A 163 -21.45 -7.73 -12.09
CA ASP A 163 -21.37 -9.19 -12.11
C ASP A 163 -21.27 -9.76 -10.70
N PHE A 164 -20.42 -9.18 -9.86
CA PHE A 164 -20.24 -9.58 -8.47
C PHE A 164 -21.53 -9.41 -7.64
N VAL A 165 -22.21 -8.27 -7.75
CA VAL A 165 -23.50 -8.04 -7.09
C VAL A 165 -24.55 -9.02 -7.60
N GLY A 166 -24.56 -9.30 -8.91
CA GLY A 166 -25.44 -10.30 -9.51
C GLY A 166 -25.23 -11.70 -8.91
N ILE A 167 -23.99 -12.11 -8.69
CA ILE A 167 -23.64 -13.37 -8.02
C ILE A 167 -24.15 -13.38 -6.57
N ILE A 168 -23.94 -12.31 -5.81
CA ILE A 168 -24.42 -12.20 -4.42
C ILE A 168 -25.95 -12.31 -4.34
N VAL A 169 -26.67 -11.63 -5.23
CA VAL A 169 -28.14 -11.68 -5.27
C VAL A 169 -28.62 -13.09 -5.58
N LYS A 170 -28.01 -13.77 -6.57
CA LYS A 170 -28.32 -15.18 -6.88
C LYS A 170 -28.04 -16.10 -5.70
N PHE A 171 -26.90 -15.94 -5.04
CA PHE A 171 -26.55 -16.76 -3.88
C PHE A 171 -27.53 -16.56 -2.71
N LYS A 172 -27.94 -15.32 -2.44
CA LYS A 172 -28.95 -15.01 -1.42
C LYS A 172 -30.31 -15.63 -1.72
N GLN A 173 -30.67 -15.79 -3.00
CA GLN A 173 -31.89 -16.49 -3.40
C GLN A 173 -31.79 -18.00 -3.13
N VAL A 174 -30.61 -18.60 -3.32
CA VAL A 174 -30.37 -20.04 -3.04
C VAL A 174 -30.38 -20.33 -1.53
N VAL A 175 -29.79 -19.46 -0.71
CA VAL A 175 -29.69 -19.64 0.75
C VAL A 175 -31.01 -19.33 1.49
N ARG A 176 -32.00 -18.71 0.82
CA ARG A 176 -33.33 -18.43 1.39
C ARG A 176 -34.37 -19.54 1.18
N TRP A 177 -33.94 -20.70 0.68
CA TRP A 177 -34.69 -21.97 0.72
C TRP A 177 -34.14 -22.85 1.84
#